data_AF-A0AAW6FGP2-F1
#
_entry.id   AF-A0AAW6FGP2-F1
#
_cell.length_a   1.000
_cell.length_b   1.000
_cell.length_c   1.000
_cell.angle_alpha   90.00
_cell.angle_beta   90.00
_cell.angle_gamma   90.00
#
_symmetry.space_group_name_H-M   'P 1'
#
loop_
_entity.id
_entity.type
_entity.pdbx_description
1 polymer ?
#
loop_
_entity_poly.entity_id
_entity_poly.type
_entity_poly.pdbx_seq_one_letter_code
_entity_poly.pdbx_strand_id
1 'polypeptide(L)'
;MAKAELDKRKKGSRRSKDAKRLKWRERVKEYAIYILCALAYCAVYFPANTLIGSTIVRGEINENTFLLFMILPVLLLPIRSWLSGVKDWSSLIFNAILGWLAGTVLFFLSITVWLGLNYLIPSSEPYERMAVVGGMREENRYRQAAHNYINLHFTDNGEWYKYDGSQKEYDCLQPGDTCIVTVRDGLWGYPVITNLQPTGKSQKPHRDIRSLLELLKEDRMDKNSETNVSDPPRSSRFPTV
;
A
#
# COMPACT_ATOMS: atom_id res chain seq x y z
N MET A 1 42.66 19.15 -59.29
CA MET A 1 42.62 19.50 -57.86
C MET A 1 41.21 19.44 -57.25
N ALA A 2 40.16 19.90 -57.94
CA ALA A 2 38.78 19.92 -57.41
C ALA A 2 38.19 18.58 -56.92
N LYS A 3 38.49 17.44 -57.58
CA LYS A 3 38.00 16.11 -57.16
C LYS A 3 38.50 15.68 -55.76
N ALA A 4 39.76 15.99 -55.44
CA ALA A 4 40.37 15.58 -54.17
C ALA A 4 39.81 16.34 -52.96
N GLU A 5 39.44 17.62 -53.14
CA GLU A 5 38.75 18.40 -52.09
C GLU A 5 37.31 17.95 -51.87
N LEU A 6 36.61 17.57 -52.95
CA LEU A 6 35.23 17.09 -52.89
C LEU A 6 35.12 15.73 -52.18
N ASP A 7 36.09 14.84 -52.42
CA ASP A 7 36.18 13.56 -51.71
C ASP A 7 36.59 13.74 -50.24
N LYS A 8 37.48 14.68 -49.90
CA LYS A 8 37.79 15.03 -48.51
C LYS A 8 36.56 15.59 -47.78
N ARG A 9 35.78 16.48 -48.40
CA ARG A 9 34.52 17.01 -47.85
C ARG A 9 33.47 15.92 -47.63
N LYS A 10 33.29 15.00 -48.59
CA LYS A 10 32.37 13.85 -48.43
C LYS A 10 32.80 12.90 -47.30
N LYS A 11 34.11 12.63 -47.17
CA LYS A 11 34.65 11.75 -46.12
C LYS A 11 34.51 12.38 -44.72
N GLY A 12 34.71 13.70 -44.59
CA GLY A 12 34.47 14.46 -43.35
C GLY A 12 32.99 14.54 -42.95
N SER A 13 32.10 14.74 -43.93
CA SER A 13 30.65 14.75 -43.72
C SER A 13 30.12 13.38 -43.25
N ARG A 14 30.61 12.27 -43.83
CA ARG A 14 30.27 10.91 -43.38
C ARG A 14 30.74 10.65 -41.94
N ARG A 15 32.00 10.97 -41.61
CA ARG A 15 32.51 10.89 -40.21
C ARG A 15 31.69 11.70 -39.22
N SER A 16 31.25 12.91 -39.58
CA SER A 16 30.39 13.75 -38.74
C SER A 16 29.00 13.13 -38.52
N LYS A 17 28.39 12.54 -39.55
CA LYS A 17 27.10 11.85 -39.46
C LYS A 17 27.21 10.56 -38.64
N ASP A 18 28.28 9.79 -38.79
CA ASP A 18 28.52 8.57 -38.03
C ASP A 18 28.78 8.87 -36.55
N ALA A 19 29.53 9.92 -36.24
CA ALA A 19 29.73 10.40 -34.86
C ALA A 19 28.41 10.90 -34.23
N LYS A 20 27.56 11.61 -34.98
CA LYS A 20 26.23 12.02 -34.50
C LYS A 20 25.30 10.83 -34.27
N ARG A 21 25.35 9.80 -35.12
CA ARG A 21 24.58 8.55 -34.97
C ARG A 21 25.05 7.74 -33.76
N LEU A 22 26.36 7.67 -33.50
CA LEU A 22 26.90 7.02 -32.30
C LEU A 22 26.40 7.72 -31.02
N LYS A 23 26.51 9.06 -30.95
CA LYS A 23 26.01 9.85 -29.82
C LYS A 23 24.49 9.74 -29.61
N TRP A 24 23.73 9.49 -30.66
CA TRP A 24 22.28 9.23 -30.55
C TRP A 24 22.00 7.83 -30.02
N ARG A 25 22.75 6.82 -30.46
CA ARG A 25 22.63 5.45 -29.94
C ARG A 25 23.00 5.35 -28.47
N GLU A 26 24.02 6.09 -28.03
CA GLU A 26 24.39 6.18 -26.60
C GLU A 26 23.27 6.82 -25.77
N ARG A 27 22.73 7.97 -26.19
CA ARG A 27 21.60 8.60 -25.51
C ARG A 27 20.35 7.72 -25.46
N VAL A 28 20.03 7.00 -26.54
CA VAL A 28 18.91 6.05 -26.55
C VAL A 28 19.13 4.90 -25.57
N LYS A 29 20.37 4.39 -25.43
CA LYS A 29 20.69 3.38 -24.41
C LYS A 29 20.53 3.92 -23.00
N GLU A 30 20.97 5.14 -22.72
CA GLU A 30 20.77 5.80 -21.43
C GLU A 30 19.28 5.95 -21.11
N TYR A 31 18.47 6.47 -22.05
CA TYR A 31 17.02 6.57 -21.87
C TYR A 31 16.34 5.22 -21.69
N ALA A 32 16.77 4.18 -22.40
CA ALA A 32 16.24 2.83 -22.24
C ALA A 32 16.48 2.28 -20.82
N ILE A 33 17.65 2.56 -20.23
CA ILE A 33 17.96 2.18 -18.85
C ILE A 33 17.04 2.92 -17.88
N TYR A 34 16.85 4.24 -18.05
CA TYR A 34 15.93 5.00 -17.20
C TYR A 34 14.49 4.50 -17.28
N ILE A 35 14.02 4.15 -18.48
CA ILE A 35 12.68 3.59 -18.69
C ILE A 35 12.57 2.21 -18.00
N LEU A 36 13.58 1.35 -18.14
CA LEU A 36 13.60 0.06 -17.45
C LEU A 36 13.57 0.20 -15.93
N CYS A 37 14.33 1.15 -15.38
CA CYS A 37 14.31 1.45 -13.95
C CYS A 37 12.93 1.96 -13.49
N ALA A 38 12.30 2.86 -14.27
CA ALA A 38 10.96 3.36 -13.97
C ALA A 38 9.91 2.23 -14.01
N LEU A 39 9.99 1.34 -15.00
CA LEU A 39 9.12 0.17 -15.10
C LEU A 39 9.32 -0.79 -13.92
N ALA A 40 10.57 -1.05 -13.54
CA ALA A 40 10.88 -1.88 -12.38
C ALA A 40 10.31 -1.27 -11.10
N TYR A 41 10.46 0.04 -10.89
CA TYR A 41 9.85 0.74 -9.77
C TYR A 41 8.32 0.61 -9.76
N CYS A 42 7.66 0.88 -10.89
CA CYS A 42 6.21 0.73 -11.01
C CYS A 42 5.76 -0.70 -10.71
N ALA A 43 6.52 -1.71 -11.16
CA ALA A 43 6.20 -3.12 -10.97
C ALA A 43 6.19 -3.57 -9.50
N VAL A 44 6.92 -2.90 -8.61
CA VAL A 44 6.85 -3.16 -7.15
C VAL A 44 5.98 -2.16 -6.40
N TYR A 45 5.97 -0.90 -6.82
CA TYR A 45 5.21 0.15 -6.13
C TYR A 45 3.70 -0.11 -6.17
N PHE A 46 3.13 -0.38 -7.35
CA PHE A 46 1.68 -0.56 -7.48
C PHE A 46 1.18 -1.77 -6.67
N PRO A 47 1.77 -2.98 -6.80
CA PRO A 47 1.33 -4.12 -5.99
C PRO A 47 1.52 -3.90 -4.50
N ALA A 48 2.67 -3.33 -4.06
CA ALA A 48 2.88 -3.04 -2.64
C ALA A 48 1.78 -2.13 -2.08
N ASN A 49 1.44 -1.06 -2.80
CA ASN A 49 0.45 -0.10 -2.34
C ASN A 49 -0.96 -0.73 -2.26
N THR A 50 -1.36 -1.53 -3.25
CA THR A 50 -2.62 -2.28 -3.21
C THR A 50 -2.66 -3.29 -2.06
N LEU A 51 -1.57 -4.00 -1.82
CA LEU A 51 -1.47 -4.98 -0.74
C LEU A 51 -1.52 -4.32 0.65
N ILE A 52 -0.87 -3.17 0.82
CA ILE A 52 -0.95 -2.37 2.06
C ILE A 52 -2.40 -1.92 2.31
N GLY A 53 -3.08 -1.41 1.27
CA GLY A 53 -4.44 -0.89 1.38
C GLY A 53 -5.53 -1.95 1.60
N SER A 54 -5.21 -3.22 1.39
CA SER A 54 -6.13 -4.36 1.57
C SER A 54 -5.79 -5.24 2.77
N THR A 55 -4.58 -5.14 3.33
CA THR A 55 -4.14 -5.93 4.49
C THR A 55 -4.24 -5.09 5.77
N ILE A 56 -4.97 -5.60 6.77
CA ILE A 56 -5.07 -5.01 8.10
C ILE A 56 -3.81 -5.36 8.88
N VAL A 57 -2.73 -4.62 8.64
CA VAL A 57 -1.49 -4.74 9.41
C VAL A 57 -1.70 -4.03 10.74
N ARG A 58 -1.95 -4.81 11.81
CA ARG A 58 -1.98 -4.30 13.17
C ARG A 58 -0.55 -4.05 13.64
N GLY A 59 -0.26 -2.78 13.89
CA GLY A 59 1.06 -2.30 14.33
C GLY A 59 1.64 -1.31 13.34
N GLU A 60 2.21 -0.23 13.87
CA GLU A 60 3.09 0.64 13.10
C GLU A 60 4.14 -0.25 12.44
N ILE A 61 4.28 -0.17 11.10
CA ILE A 61 5.46 -0.73 10.43
C ILE A 61 6.63 -0.07 11.14
N ASN A 62 7.28 -0.81 12.03
CA ASN A 62 8.22 -0.28 13.01
C ASN A 62 9.17 0.64 12.26
N GLU A 63 9.11 1.95 12.52
CA GLU A 63 9.75 2.99 11.68
C GLU A 63 11.24 2.69 11.49
N ASN A 64 11.83 2.01 12.47
CA ASN A 64 13.19 1.48 12.48
C ASN A 64 13.48 0.49 11.34
N THR A 65 12.53 -0.37 10.96
CA THR A 65 12.67 -1.32 9.85
C THR A 65 12.69 -0.57 8.51
N PHE A 66 11.79 0.40 8.35
CA PHE A 66 11.77 1.28 7.17
C PHE A 66 13.09 2.05 7.04
N LEU A 67 13.55 2.65 8.14
CA LEU A 67 14.83 3.36 8.21
C LEU A 67 16.00 2.45 7.81
N LEU A 68 16.01 1.19 8.22
CA LEU A 68 17.11 0.26 7.91
C LEU A 68 17.21 -0.05 6.41
N PHE A 69 16.07 -0.35 5.75
CA PHE A 69 16.04 -0.59 4.30
C PHE A 69 16.40 0.66 3.47
N MET A 70 16.10 1.84 4.00
CA MET A 70 16.37 3.11 3.33
C MET A 70 17.80 3.62 3.56
N ILE A 71 18.32 3.54 4.78
CA ILE A 71 19.63 4.08 5.15
C ILE A 71 20.77 3.21 4.64
N LEU A 72 20.62 1.88 4.69
CA LEU A 72 21.71 0.96 4.37
C LEU A 72 22.24 1.18 2.94
N PRO A 73 21.42 1.27 1.88
CA PRO A 73 21.93 1.50 0.53
C PRO A 73 22.43 2.94 0.32
N VAL A 74 21.84 3.92 1.01
CA VAL A 74 22.27 5.32 1.01
C VAL A 74 23.69 5.49 1.55
N LEU A 75 24.09 4.69 2.54
CA LEU A 75 25.45 4.71 3.09
C LEU A 75 26.41 3.81 2.31
N LEU A 76 25.97 2.61 1.93
CA LEU A 76 26.85 1.62 1.29
C LEU A 76 27.33 2.05 -0.10
N LEU A 77 26.50 2.71 -0.92
CA LEU A 77 26.92 3.11 -2.26
C LEU A 77 27.98 4.24 -2.26
N PRO A 78 27.84 5.32 -1.49
CA PRO A 78 28.91 6.31 -1.32
C PRO A 78 30.19 5.72 -0.74
N ILE A 79 30.11 4.87 0.29
CA ILE A 79 31.28 4.23 0.90
C ILE A 79 32.01 3.36 -0.12
N ARG A 80 31.27 2.53 -0.87
CA ARG A 80 31.84 1.71 -1.95
C ARG A 80 32.50 2.58 -3.01
N SER A 81 31.88 3.69 -3.40
CA SER A 81 32.44 4.63 -4.38
C SER A 81 33.73 5.27 -3.87
N TRP A 82 33.76 5.67 -2.59
CA TRP A 82 34.95 6.21 -1.93
C TRP A 82 36.11 5.19 -1.91
N LEU A 83 35.82 3.95 -1.50
CA LEU A 83 36.80 2.85 -1.49
C LEU A 83 37.32 2.51 -2.90
N SER A 84 36.52 2.74 -3.93
CA SER A 84 36.90 2.55 -5.34
C SER A 84 37.71 3.73 -5.91
N GLY A 85 38.07 4.72 -5.08
CA GLY A 85 38.94 5.84 -5.44
C GLY A 85 38.21 7.11 -5.90
N VAL A 86 36.88 7.14 -5.87
CA VAL A 86 36.10 8.35 -6.22
C VAL A 86 36.12 9.31 -5.03
N LYS A 87 36.76 10.47 -5.20
CA LYS A 87 36.86 11.51 -4.16
C LYS A 87 36.04 12.77 -4.46
N ASP A 88 35.40 12.82 -5.63
CA ASP A 88 34.59 13.96 -6.03
C ASP A 88 33.26 13.97 -5.27
N TRP A 89 33.00 15.08 -4.58
CA TRP A 89 31.78 15.27 -3.78
C TRP A 89 30.50 15.11 -4.60
N SER A 90 30.48 15.60 -5.84
CA SER A 90 29.32 15.46 -6.75
C SER A 90 29.00 13.99 -7.03
N SER A 91 30.02 13.17 -7.26
CA SER A 91 29.88 11.74 -7.49
C SER A 91 29.42 11.00 -6.23
N LEU A 92 29.88 11.40 -5.03
CA LEU A 92 29.44 10.81 -3.77
C LEU A 92 27.95 11.13 -3.49
N ILE A 93 27.52 12.38 -3.70
CA ILE A 93 26.12 12.79 -3.56
C ILE A 93 25.24 12.02 -4.56
N PHE A 94 25.70 11.89 -5.81
CA PHE A 94 24.97 11.12 -6.81
C PHE A 94 24.79 9.65 -6.41
N ASN A 95 25.83 9.02 -5.87
CA ASN A 95 25.74 7.66 -5.35
C ASN A 95 24.79 7.55 -4.14
N ALA A 96 24.70 8.58 -3.29
CA ALA A 96 23.77 8.60 -2.18
C ALA A 96 22.30 8.66 -2.67
N ILE A 97 22.03 9.45 -3.72
CA ILE A 97 20.71 9.51 -4.38
C ILE A 97 20.36 8.16 -5.02
N LEU A 98 21.33 7.53 -5.71
CA LEU A 98 21.14 6.17 -6.24
C LEU A 98 20.87 5.15 -5.13
N GLY A 99 21.55 5.30 -3.98
CA GLY A 99 21.31 4.48 -2.81
C GLY A 99 19.89 4.64 -2.28
N TRP A 100 19.43 5.89 -2.19
CA TRP A 100 18.06 6.19 -1.76
C TRP A 100 17.01 5.57 -2.70
N LEU A 101 17.21 5.67 -4.01
CA LEU A 101 16.36 5.03 -5.01
C LEU A 101 16.37 3.50 -4.87
N ALA A 102 17.55 2.90 -4.71
CA ALA A 102 17.69 1.45 -4.52
C ALA A 102 17.02 0.98 -3.22
N GLY A 103 17.17 1.73 -2.13
CA GLY A 103 16.50 1.45 -0.85
C GLY A 103 14.98 1.49 -0.97
N THR A 104 14.45 2.52 -1.65
CA THR A 104 13.01 2.63 -1.91
C THR A 104 12.49 1.41 -2.68
N VAL A 105 13.18 1.00 -3.74
CA VAL A 105 12.80 -0.18 -4.55
C VAL A 105 12.86 -1.46 -3.73
N LEU A 106 13.94 -1.67 -2.96
CA LEU A 106 14.09 -2.85 -2.11
C LEU A 106 13.00 -2.91 -1.04
N PHE A 107 12.65 -1.77 -0.45
CA PHE A 107 11.57 -1.68 0.53
C PHE A 107 10.23 -2.08 -0.07
N PHE A 108 9.82 -1.47 -1.19
CA PHE A 108 8.56 -1.85 -1.84
C PHE A 108 8.56 -3.29 -2.31
N LEU A 109 9.67 -3.80 -2.86
CA LEU A 109 9.81 -5.20 -3.21
C LEU A 109 9.62 -6.11 -1.99
N SER A 110 10.24 -5.76 -0.85
CA SER A 110 10.10 -6.55 0.38
C SER A 110 8.66 -6.58 0.88
N ILE A 111 7.93 -5.45 0.81
CA ILE A 111 6.51 -5.39 1.13
C ILE A 111 5.69 -6.21 0.16
N THR A 112 5.93 -6.10 -1.15
CA THR A 112 5.20 -6.86 -2.16
C THR A 112 5.38 -8.36 -1.93
N VAL A 113 6.61 -8.81 -1.69
CA VAL A 113 6.90 -10.23 -1.43
C VAL A 113 6.28 -10.66 -0.12
N TRP A 114 6.41 -9.84 0.92
CA TRP A 114 5.79 -10.10 2.21
C TRP A 114 4.27 -10.14 2.04
N LEU A 115 3.58 -9.00 1.99
CA LEU A 115 2.12 -8.96 1.92
C LEU A 115 1.53 -9.79 0.76
N GLY A 116 2.25 -9.97 -0.34
CA GLY A 116 1.83 -10.84 -1.44
C GLY A 116 1.78 -12.32 -1.04
N LEU A 117 2.76 -12.83 -0.30
CA LEU A 117 2.69 -14.18 0.28
C LEU A 117 1.60 -14.27 1.37
N ASN A 118 1.37 -13.20 2.15
CA ASN A 118 0.23 -13.15 3.08
C ASN A 118 -1.08 -13.36 2.32
N TYR A 119 -1.26 -12.62 1.24
CA TYR A 119 -2.46 -12.63 0.41
C TYR A 119 -2.66 -13.98 -0.29
N LEU A 120 -1.59 -14.56 -0.83
CA LEU A 120 -1.65 -15.77 -1.66
C LEU A 120 -1.78 -17.07 -0.85
N ILE A 121 -1.20 -17.13 0.36
CA ILE A 121 -1.20 -18.33 1.20
C ILE A 121 -2.12 -18.07 2.38
N PRO A 122 -3.40 -18.48 2.31
CA PRO A 122 -4.34 -18.25 3.38
C PRO A 122 -4.09 -19.20 4.56
N SER A 123 -4.23 -18.69 5.78
CA SER A 123 -4.19 -19.47 7.01
C SER A 123 -5.58 -19.77 7.60
N SER A 124 -6.62 -19.03 7.18
CA SER A 124 -8.00 -19.25 7.59
C SER A 124 -9.00 -19.31 6.43
N GLU A 125 -10.18 -19.85 6.73
CA GLU A 125 -11.35 -19.70 5.86
C GLU A 125 -11.85 -18.25 5.89
N PRO A 126 -12.50 -17.75 4.81
CA PRO A 126 -13.08 -16.42 4.82
C PRO A 126 -14.13 -16.28 5.92
N TYR A 127 -14.09 -15.16 6.63
CA TYR A 127 -15.04 -14.84 7.69
C TYR A 127 -15.52 -13.40 7.58
N GLU A 128 -16.69 -13.13 8.16
CA GLU A 128 -17.36 -11.84 8.05
C GLU A 128 -17.16 -11.00 9.30
N ARG A 129 -16.87 -9.70 9.11
CA ARG A 129 -16.82 -8.70 10.17
C ARG A 129 -17.74 -7.54 9.82
N MET A 130 -18.45 -7.01 10.80
CA MET A 130 -19.26 -5.82 10.58
C MET A 130 -18.42 -4.55 10.80
N ALA A 131 -18.58 -3.58 9.90
CA ALA A 131 -17.94 -2.27 10.01
C ALA A 131 -18.89 -1.15 9.63
N VAL A 132 -18.68 0.02 10.21
CA VAL A 132 -19.39 1.26 9.86
C VAL A 132 -18.44 2.14 9.05
N VAL A 133 -18.92 2.73 7.97
CA VAL A 133 -18.15 3.69 7.18
C VAL A 133 -18.06 5.00 7.93
N GLY A 134 -16.91 5.32 8.52
CA GLY A 134 -16.73 6.57 9.26
C GLY A 134 -16.30 7.76 8.39
N GLY A 135 -15.89 7.52 7.15
CA GLY A 135 -15.52 8.59 6.23
C GLY A 135 -14.98 8.05 4.91
N MET A 136 -15.02 8.88 3.88
CA MET A 136 -14.61 8.50 2.53
C MET A 136 -13.79 9.63 1.92
N ARG A 137 -12.71 9.28 1.22
CA ARG A 137 -11.85 10.25 0.53
C ARG A 137 -11.35 9.69 -0.78
N GLU A 138 -11.70 10.37 -1.86
CA GLU A 138 -11.10 10.17 -3.17
C GLU A 138 -9.80 11.00 -3.25
N GLU A 139 -8.67 10.35 -3.47
CA GLU A 139 -7.41 11.02 -3.79
C GLU A 139 -7.05 10.81 -5.25
N ASN A 140 -7.33 11.81 -6.07
CA ASN A 140 -6.89 11.88 -7.45
C ASN A 140 -5.47 12.43 -7.54
N ARG A 141 -4.47 11.61 -7.23
CA ARG A 141 -3.05 12.02 -7.37
C ARG A 141 -2.61 12.03 -8.83
N TYR A 142 -3.08 11.09 -9.67
CA TYR A 142 -2.90 11.06 -11.14
C TYR A 142 -4.02 10.25 -11.80
N ARG A 143 -4.31 10.50 -13.09
CA ARG A 143 -5.39 9.86 -13.89
C ARG A 143 -5.38 8.31 -13.92
N GLN A 144 -4.29 7.68 -13.48
CA GLN A 144 -4.07 6.23 -13.48
C GLN A 144 -3.92 5.64 -12.07
N ALA A 145 -3.98 6.47 -11.01
CA ALA A 145 -3.80 6.08 -9.62
C ALA A 145 -4.77 6.86 -8.73
N ALA A 146 -6.06 6.75 -9.04
CA ALA A 146 -7.12 7.21 -8.14
C ALA A 146 -7.20 6.23 -6.97
N HIS A 147 -7.06 6.75 -5.75
CA HIS A 147 -7.23 5.97 -4.53
C HIS A 147 -8.57 6.32 -3.89
N ASN A 148 -9.34 5.29 -3.58
CA ASN A 148 -10.68 5.42 -3.05
C ASN A 148 -10.68 4.93 -1.61
N TYR A 149 -10.30 5.84 -0.73
CA TYR A 149 -10.11 5.49 0.66
C TYR A 149 -11.44 5.48 1.40
N ILE A 150 -11.74 4.34 2.01
CA ILE A 150 -12.91 4.10 2.84
C ILE A 150 -12.40 3.86 4.27
N ASN A 151 -12.75 4.76 5.19
CA ASN A 151 -12.42 4.60 6.60
C ASN A 151 -13.48 3.69 7.23
N LEU A 152 -13.07 2.48 7.58
CA LEU A 152 -13.90 1.47 8.22
C LEU A 152 -13.67 1.50 9.72
N HIS A 153 -14.76 1.50 10.47
CA HIS A 153 -14.75 1.34 11.92
C HIS A 153 -15.40 0.00 12.27
N PHE A 154 -14.58 -0.97 12.66
CA PHE A 154 -15.05 -2.32 12.94
C PHE A 154 -15.84 -2.38 14.25
N THR A 155 -17.03 -2.98 14.23
CA THR A 155 -17.94 -2.96 15.38
C THR A 155 -17.54 -3.93 16.49
N ASP A 156 -16.84 -5.01 16.15
CA ASP A 156 -16.39 -6.03 17.10
C ASP A 156 -15.33 -5.49 18.07
N ASN A 157 -14.33 -4.77 17.56
CA ASN A 157 -13.17 -4.33 18.33
C ASN A 157 -12.95 -2.80 18.41
N GLY A 158 -13.72 -2.01 17.66
CA GLY A 158 -13.60 -0.54 17.62
C GLY A 158 -12.37 -0.02 16.89
N GLU A 159 -11.67 -0.85 16.11
CA GLU A 159 -10.51 -0.41 15.33
C GLU A 159 -10.92 0.40 14.10
N TRP A 160 -10.14 1.43 13.80
CA TRP A 160 -10.24 2.20 12.57
C TRP A 160 -9.24 1.68 11.56
N TYR A 161 -9.70 1.46 10.33
CA TYR A 161 -8.86 1.01 9.23
C TYR A 161 -9.16 1.80 7.96
N LYS A 162 -8.11 2.22 7.26
CA LYS A 162 -8.22 2.93 5.99
C LYS A 162 -8.07 1.92 4.86
N TYR A 163 -9.20 1.49 4.31
CA TYR A 163 -9.27 0.55 3.20
C TYR A 163 -9.15 1.30 1.86
N ASP A 164 -8.31 0.81 0.94
CA ASP A 164 -8.26 1.29 -0.44
C ASP A 164 -9.15 0.41 -1.31
N GLY A 165 -10.41 0.83 -1.45
CA GLY A 165 -11.45 0.05 -2.11
C GLY A 165 -11.49 0.24 -3.61
N SER A 166 -12.19 -0.68 -4.29
CA SER A 166 -12.50 -0.47 -5.70
C SER A 166 -13.46 0.72 -5.88
N GLN A 167 -13.45 1.36 -7.06
CA GLN A 167 -14.41 2.43 -7.38
C GLN A 167 -15.86 1.98 -7.17
N LYS A 168 -16.18 0.72 -7.49
CA LYS A 168 -17.53 0.17 -7.32
C LYS A 168 -17.95 0.12 -5.85
N GLU A 169 -17.05 -0.33 -4.97
CA GLU A 169 -17.30 -0.36 -3.53
C GLU A 169 -17.47 1.07 -3.00
N TYR A 170 -16.59 1.99 -3.42
CA TYR A 170 -16.65 3.39 -3.05
C TYR A 170 -17.96 4.06 -3.47
N ASP A 171 -18.41 3.87 -4.72
CA ASP A 171 -19.64 4.49 -5.21
C ASP A 171 -20.90 3.91 -4.55
N CYS A 172 -20.81 2.71 -3.97
CA CYS A 172 -21.96 2.02 -3.35
C CYS A 172 -22.18 2.36 -1.87
N LEU A 173 -21.26 3.11 -1.25
CA LEU A 173 -21.26 3.37 0.19
C LEU A 173 -21.37 4.87 0.48
N GLN A 174 -21.93 5.19 1.64
CA GLN A 174 -21.91 6.52 2.21
C GLN A 174 -21.38 6.49 3.66
N PRO A 175 -20.79 7.59 4.15
CA PRO A 175 -20.48 7.72 5.56
C PRO A 175 -21.72 7.49 6.43
N GLY A 176 -21.59 6.62 7.44
CA GLY A 176 -22.66 6.15 8.31
C GLY A 176 -23.27 4.81 7.89
N ASP A 177 -23.01 4.31 6.67
CA ASP A 177 -23.49 3.00 6.24
C ASP A 177 -22.82 1.88 7.03
N THR A 178 -23.61 0.83 7.33
CA THR A 178 -23.09 -0.42 7.86
C THR A 178 -22.80 -1.38 6.71
N CYS A 179 -21.62 -2.00 6.75
CA CYS A 179 -21.16 -2.94 5.75
C CYS A 179 -20.65 -4.23 6.41
N ILE A 180 -20.83 -5.34 5.69
CA ILE A 180 -20.17 -6.60 5.96
C ILE A 180 -18.86 -6.59 5.19
N VAL A 181 -17.76 -6.77 5.92
CA VAL A 181 -16.41 -6.90 5.40
C VAL A 181 -16.05 -8.37 5.42
N THR A 182 -15.81 -8.95 4.24
CA THR A 182 -15.28 -10.32 4.14
C THR A 182 -13.78 -10.28 4.26
N VAL A 183 -13.26 -10.94 5.29
CA VAL A 183 -11.85 -10.94 5.66
C VAL A 183 -11.32 -12.37 5.62
N ARG A 184 -10.03 -12.52 5.34
CA ARG A 184 -9.34 -13.81 5.40
C ARG A 184 -7.95 -13.62 5.97
N ASP A 185 -7.54 -14.45 6.90
CA ASP A 185 -6.19 -14.37 7.45
C ASP A 185 -5.19 -14.97 6.46
N GLY A 186 -4.12 -14.22 6.21
CA GLY A 186 -3.01 -14.67 5.40
C GLY A 186 -1.99 -15.49 6.18
N LEU A 187 -0.88 -15.83 5.53
CA LEU A 187 0.16 -16.71 6.06
C LEU A 187 0.67 -16.32 7.45
N TRP A 188 0.78 -15.02 7.74
CA TRP A 188 1.28 -14.54 9.03
C TRP A 188 0.17 -14.11 9.99
N GLY A 189 -1.08 -14.48 9.71
CA GLY A 189 -2.22 -14.11 10.53
C GLY A 189 -2.65 -12.65 10.39
N TYR A 190 -2.13 -11.93 9.39
CA TYR A 190 -2.64 -10.60 9.07
C TYR A 190 -3.93 -10.72 8.25
N PRO A 191 -5.04 -10.12 8.70
CA PRO A 191 -6.30 -10.19 8.00
C PRO A 191 -6.26 -9.38 6.70
N VAL A 192 -6.75 -9.97 5.61
CA VAL A 192 -6.86 -9.36 4.29
C VAL A 192 -8.32 -9.15 3.95
N ILE A 193 -8.70 -7.92 3.60
CA ILE A 193 -10.03 -7.59 3.11
C ILE A 193 -10.16 -8.07 1.67
N THR A 194 -11.16 -8.89 1.41
CA THR A 194 -11.41 -9.50 0.10
C THR A 194 -12.64 -8.96 -0.60
N ASN A 195 -13.63 -8.51 0.18
CA ASN A 195 -14.87 -7.96 -0.34
C ASN A 195 -15.54 -7.07 0.71
N LEU A 196 -16.29 -6.08 0.23
CA LEU A 196 -17.08 -5.19 1.07
C LEU A 196 -18.52 -5.11 0.54
N GLN A 197 -19.47 -5.58 1.34
CA GLN A 197 -20.89 -5.62 0.97
C GLN A 197 -21.70 -4.65 1.83
N PRO A 198 -22.49 -3.73 1.24
CA PRO A 198 -23.39 -2.88 1.99
C PRO A 198 -24.56 -3.71 2.54
N THR A 199 -24.76 -3.71 3.86
CA THR A 199 -25.82 -4.50 4.52
C THR A 199 -27.16 -3.77 4.60
N GLY A 200 -27.16 -2.48 4.29
CA GLY A 200 -28.34 -1.64 4.18
C GLY A 200 -27.90 -0.23 3.80
N LYS A 201 -28.40 0.28 2.67
CA LYS A 201 -28.18 1.68 2.30
C LYS A 201 -28.89 2.54 3.34
N SER A 202 -28.16 3.32 4.14
CA SER A 202 -28.81 4.32 4.98
C SER A 202 -29.52 5.30 4.06
N GLN A 203 -30.85 5.37 4.14
CA GLN A 203 -31.65 6.28 3.31
C GLN A 203 -31.39 7.76 3.62
N LYS A 204 -30.58 8.08 4.64
CA LYS A 204 -30.20 9.46 4.98
C LYS A 204 -28.76 9.53 5.46
N PRO A 205 -27.97 10.53 5.01
CA PRO A 205 -26.65 10.78 5.57
C PRO A 205 -26.83 11.17 7.04
N HIS A 206 -26.45 10.29 7.96
CA HIS A 206 -26.41 10.63 9.37
C HIS A 206 -25.25 11.59 9.58
N ARG A 207 -25.58 12.86 9.84
CA ARG A 207 -24.61 13.96 10.01
C ARG A 207 -23.71 13.80 11.25
N ASP A 208 -23.94 12.79 12.08
CA ASP A 208 -23.19 12.61 13.32
C ASP A 208 -22.94 11.12 13.64
N ILE A 209 -21.74 10.66 13.31
CA ILE A 209 -21.26 9.28 13.52
C ILE A 209 -21.33 8.88 15.01
N ARG A 210 -21.25 9.86 15.92
CA ARG A 210 -21.31 9.64 17.36
C ARG A 210 -22.66 9.08 17.81
N SER A 211 -23.75 9.57 17.21
CA SER A 211 -25.10 9.08 17.49
C SER A 211 -25.36 7.66 16.98
N LEU A 212 -24.77 7.28 15.82
CA LEU A 212 -24.81 5.90 15.32
C LEU A 212 -24.01 4.93 16.22
N LEU A 213 -22.86 5.39 16.73
CA LEU A 213 -22.06 4.60 17.66
C LEU A 213 -22.76 4.39 19.00
N GLU A 214 -23.51 5.39 19.48
CA GLU A 214 -24.34 5.26 20.68
C GLU A 214 -25.50 4.29 20.46
N LEU A 215 -26.22 4.40 19.34
CA LEU A 215 -27.30 3.46 18.97
C LEU A 215 -26.81 2.01 18.82
N LEU A 216 -25.65 1.79 18.19
CA LEU A 216 -25.07 0.44 18.05
C LEU A 216 -24.54 -0.12 19.38
N LYS A 217 -24.15 0.75 20.32
CA LYS A 217 -23.77 0.35 21.67
C LYS A 217 -25.00 -0.02 22.50
N GLU A 218 -26.11 0.67 22.29
CA GLU A 218 -27.40 0.42 22.95
C GLU A 218 -28.03 -0.91 22.47
N ASP A 219 -28.09 -1.16 21.14
CA ASP A 219 -28.58 -2.44 20.59
C ASP A 219 -27.75 -3.66 21.05
N ARG A 220 -26.44 -3.46 21.29
CA ARG A 220 -25.56 -4.52 21.83
C ARG A 220 -25.82 -4.80 23.32
N MET A 221 -26.24 -3.79 24.08
CA MET A 221 -26.58 -3.96 25.50
C MET A 221 -27.94 -4.66 25.67
N ASP A 222 -28.89 -4.41 24.78
CA ASP A 222 -30.21 -5.04 24.80
C ASP A 222 -30.15 -6.54 24.44
N LYS A 223 -29.32 -6.94 23.46
CA LYS A 223 -29.12 -8.36 23.15
C LYS A 223 -28.40 -9.15 24.25
N ASN A 224 -27.54 -8.47 25.03
CA ASN A 224 -26.85 -9.09 26.16
C ASN A 224 -27.70 -9.14 27.44
N SER A 225 -28.75 -8.32 27.54
CA SER A 225 -29.68 -8.35 28.66
C SER A 225 -30.79 -9.40 28.46
N GLU A 226 -31.17 -9.70 27.22
CA GLU A 226 -32.10 -10.81 26.90
C GLU A 226 -31.49 -12.20 27.11
N THR A 227 -30.15 -12.34 27.10
CA THR A 227 -29.48 -13.64 27.31
C THR A 227 -29.24 -14.01 28.78
N ASN A 228 -29.63 -13.17 29.75
CA ASN A 228 -29.36 -13.38 31.17
C ASN A 228 -30.61 -13.53 32.06
N VAL A 229 -31.77 -13.88 31.51
CA VAL A 229 -32.97 -14.16 32.31
C VAL A 229 -33.51 -15.55 32.00
N SER A 230 -32.96 -16.57 32.67
CA SER A 230 -33.71 -17.74 33.11
C SER A 230 -32.88 -18.66 34.02
N ASP A 231 -32.81 -18.30 35.30
CA ASP A 231 -32.64 -19.29 36.37
C ASP A 231 -33.76 -19.11 37.40
N PRO A 232 -34.58 -20.13 37.68
CA PRO A 232 -35.65 -20.04 38.66
C PRO A 232 -35.11 -20.16 40.10
N PRO A 233 -35.81 -19.63 41.11
CA PRO A 233 -35.28 -19.51 42.46
C PRO A 233 -35.35 -20.86 43.19
N ARG A 234 -34.20 -21.36 43.69
CA ARG A 234 -34.19 -22.43 44.70
C ARG A 234 -33.90 -21.88 46.10
N SER A 235 -35.03 -21.60 46.76
CA SER A 235 -35.30 -21.68 48.20
C SER A 235 -34.22 -22.33 49.07
N SER A 236 -33.88 -21.61 50.14
CA SER A 236 -33.12 -22.02 51.31
C SER A 236 -33.62 -23.30 52.00
N ARG A 237 -32.69 -24.07 52.57
CA ARG A 237 -32.73 -24.69 53.92
C ARG A 237 -31.46 -25.50 54.19
N PHE A 238 -30.65 -25.03 55.14
CA PHE A 238 -29.83 -25.87 56.04
C PHE A 238 -30.79 -26.52 57.08
N PRO A 239 -30.48 -27.69 57.69
CA PRO A 239 -29.49 -27.75 58.79
C PRO A 239 -28.58 -29.01 58.84
N THR A 240 -27.49 -28.82 59.59
CA THR A 240 -26.67 -29.75 60.41
C THR A 240 -27.00 -31.25 60.44
N VAL A 241 -25.95 -32.09 60.28
CA VAL A 241 -25.28 -32.85 61.36
C VAL A 241 -23.77 -32.88 61.06
#